data_AF-A0A7J2L5T8-F1
#
_entry.id   AF-A0A7J2L5T8-F1
#
_cell.length_a   1.000
_cell.length_b   1.000
_cell.length_c   1.000
_cell.angle_alpha   90.00
_cell.angle_beta   90.00
_cell.angle_gamma   90.00
#
_symmetry.space_group_name_H-M   'P 1'
#
loop_
_entity.id
_entity.type
_entity.pdbx_description
1 polymer ?
#
loop_
_entity_poly.entity_id
_entity_poly.type
_entity_poly.pdbx_seq_one_letter_code
_entity_poly.pdbx_strand_id
1 'polypeptide(L)'
;LADYSYPLPEEKNRLLNFFKVDGLRLISRFSNVRRFLELEKILWNCKREEFAYMAQKTLEKHMLQLFINAIEETGLKNVCWSGGVASNIKANRIIRLFSGLKDWFVFPHMGDGGLAVGAALYVDHLLNGCKVRKLENAYLGLEFNDEAIEEELKKLKEVEYEYREDTAELAADLISEENYLFWFKGRMEYGPRALGDRSILAPAWSERVKDELNLKVKRRGWFQPFCPSLLEEESKKFFEDYDGKPDNFMTMGFMSREDVRERIKAVLHVDGSSRPQMVCNENKEYRMLLEKVKKNTGDGIVLNTSFNIHGEPIVCSPRDALETMLRTKTRYMILGNFFVELRR
;
A
#
# COMPACT_ATOMS: atom_id res chain seq x y z
N LEU A 1 5.99 -10.67 -6.32
CA LEU A 1 5.87 -10.70 -4.84
C LEU A 1 6.52 -11.93 -4.21
N ALA A 2 6.40 -13.10 -4.83
CA ALA A 2 7.34 -14.23 -4.64
C ALA A 2 8.62 -14.09 -5.49
N ASP A 3 8.92 -12.87 -5.95
CA ASP A 3 10.08 -12.56 -6.78
C ASP A 3 11.37 -12.76 -5.98
N TYR A 4 11.53 -12.16 -4.80
CA TYR A 4 12.81 -12.25 -4.09
C TYR A 4 12.95 -13.48 -3.17
N SER A 5 11.96 -14.38 -3.14
CA SER A 5 12.15 -15.69 -2.50
C SER A 5 13.06 -16.62 -3.30
N TYR A 6 13.44 -16.22 -4.53
CA TYR A 6 14.31 -17.02 -5.40
C TYR A 6 15.29 -16.11 -6.17
N PRO A 7 16.28 -15.51 -5.49
CA PRO A 7 17.26 -14.67 -6.16
C PRO A 7 18.02 -15.48 -7.21
N LEU A 8 18.10 -14.92 -8.41
CA LEU A 8 18.77 -15.50 -9.55
C LEU A 8 19.90 -14.56 -10.02
N PRO A 9 21.11 -15.06 -10.29
CA PRO A 9 22.15 -14.28 -10.96
C PRO A 9 21.63 -13.63 -12.24
N GLU A 10 22.06 -12.41 -12.51
CA GLU A 10 21.58 -11.64 -13.67
C GLU A 10 21.82 -12.39 -14.99
N GLU A 11 22.96 -13.08 -15.12
CA GLU A 11 23.30 -13.84 -16.34
C GLU A 11 22.30 -14.95 -16.67
N LYS A 12 21.60 -15.47 -15.65
CA LYS A 12 20.59 -16.51 -15.82
C LYS A 12 19.20 -15.93 -16.13
N ASN A 13 19.01 -14.61 -16.01
CA ASN A 13 17.72 -13.98 -16.29
C ASN A 13 17.45 -13.88 -17.79
N ARG A 14 16.72 -14.86 -18.31
CA ARG A 14 16.37 -14.99 -19.73
C ARG A 14 15.48 -13.87 -20.26
N LEU A 15 14.82 -13.10 -19.38
CA LEU A 15 13.88 -12.04 -19.76
C LEU A 15 14.56 -10.71 -20.04
N LEU A 16 15.79 -10.48 -19.59
CA LEU A 16 16.50 -9.21 -19.79
C LEU A 16 16.61 -8.82 -21.27
N ASN A 17 16.92 -9.80 -22.12
CA ASN A 17 17.14 -9.62 -23.56
C ASN A 17 15.86 -9.54 -24.39
N PHE A 18 14.67 -9.56 -23.74
CA PHE A 18 13.40 -9.36 -24.43
C PHE A 18 13.17 -7.90 -24.79
N PHE A 19 13.77 -6.98 -24.03
CA PHE A 19 13.63 -5.56 -24.20
C PHE A 19 14.99 -4.90 -24.29
N LYS A 20 15.06 -3.82 -25.06
CA LYS A 20 16.20 -2.92 -25.12
C LYS A 20 15.68 -1.50 -24.93
N VAL A 21 16.41 -0.71 -24.17
CA VAL A 21 16.19 0.74 -24.09
C VAL A 21 17.13 1.42 -25.09
N ASP A 22 16.56 2.27 -25.96
CA ASP A 22 17.26 3.05 -26.97
C ASP A 22 16.81 4.52 -26.87
N GLY A 23 17.60 5.34 -26.18
CA GLY A 23 17.16 6.66 -25.72
C GLY A 23 15.89 6.53 -24.85
N LEU A 24 14.82 7.23 -25.20
CA LEU A 24 13.53 7.16 -24.51
C LEU A 24 12.60 6.07 -25.05
N ARG A 25 13.07 5.20 -25.94
CA ARG A 25 12.25 4.14 -26.55
C ARG A 25 12.54 2.80 -25.91
N LEU A 26 11.47 2.11 -25.50
CA LEU A 26 11.52 0.71 -25.09
C LEU A 26 11.18 -0.19 -26.29
N ILE A 27 12.17 -0.93 -26.78
CA ILE A 27 12.05 -1.78 -27.98
C ILE A 27 11.96 -3.24 -27.54
N SER A 28 10.88 -3.91 -27.94
CA SER A 28 10.72 -5.36 -27.76
C SER A 28 11.44 -6.11 -28.87
N ARG A 29 12.28 -7.08 -28.52
CA ARG A 29 12.97 -7.98 -29.47
C ARG A 29 11.99 -8.84 -30.28
N PHE A 30 10.87 -9.21 -29.66
CA PHE A 30 9.87 -10.08 -30.26
C PHE A 30 8.58 -9.33 -30.54
N SER A 31 7.86 -9.73 -31.59
CA SER A 31 6.46 -9.33 -31.81
C SER A 31 5.57 -9.85 -30.67
N ASN A 32 4.36 -9.28 -30.52
CA ASN A 32 3.46 -9.65 -29.42
C ASN A 32 3.20 -11.16 -29.34
N VAL A 33 2.89 -11.81 -30.47
CA VAL A 33 2.63 -13.25 -30.54
C VAL A 33 3.89 -14.06 -30.22
N ARG A 34 5.03 -13.71 -30.82
CA ARG A 34 6.28 -14.45 -30.56
C ARG A 34 6.73 -14.30 -29.11
N ARG A 35 6.57 -13.12 -28.53
CA ARG A 35 6.89 -12.85 -27.12
C ARG A 35 6.09 -13.75 -26.21
N PHE A 36 4.78 -13.87 -26.41
CA PHE A 36 3.92 -14.77 -25.62
C PHE A 36 4.45 -16.21 -25.64
N LEU A 37 4.72 -16.76 -26.84
CA LEU A 37 5.23 -18.12 -27.00
C LEU A 37 6.61 -18.33 -26.34
N GLU A 38 7.50 -17.35 -26.40
CA GLU A 38 8.80 -17.45 -25.73
C GLU A 38 8.68 -17.36 -24.21
N LEU A 39 7.79 -16.50 -23.68
CA LEU A 39 7.50 -16.43 -22.25
C LEU A 39 6.91 -17.75 -21.74
N GLU A 40 5.98 -18.36 -22.48
CA GLU A 40 5.39 -19.65 -22.14
C GLU A 40 6.44 -20.76 -22.05
N LYS A 41 7.36 -20.83 -23.01
CA LYS A 41 8.49 -21.78 -22.96
C LYS A 41 9.39 -21.57 -21.74
N ILE A 42 9.66 -20.32 -21.36
CA ILE A 42 10.47 -20.03 -20.17
C ILE A 42 9.72 -20.48 -18.92
N LEU A 43 8.44 -20.11 -18.82
CA LEU A 43 7.59 -20.46 -17.68
C LEU A 43 7.47 -21.98 -17.49
N TRP A 44 7.42 -22.75 -18.58
CA TRP A 44 7.41 -24.22 -18.52
C TRP A 44 8.70 -24.81 -17.92
N ASN A 45 9.82 -24.10 -18.02
CA ASN A 45 11.15 -24.58 -17.61
C ASN A 45 11.66 -23.97 -16.30
N CYS A 46 10.84 -23.21 -15.58
CA CYS A 46 11.24 -22.62 -14.29
C CYS A 46 10.07 -22.58 -13.30
N LYS A 47 10.38 -22.34 -12.04
CA LYS A 47 9.34 -22.14 -11.01
C LYS A 47 8.63 -20.81 -11.26
N ARG A 48 7.36 -20.69 -10.82
CA ARG A 48 6.57 -19.45 -11.00
C ARG A 48 7.22 -18.25 -10.30
N GLU A 49 7.86 -18.50 -9.16
CA GLU A 49 8.59 -17.54 -8.35
C GLU A 49 9.82 -17.02 -9.08
N GLU A 50 10.58 -17.92 -9.72
CA GLU A 50 11.75 -17.58 -10.53
C GLU A 50 11.35 -16.77 -11.77
N PHE A 51 10.26 -17.15 -12.44
CA PHE A 51 9.71 -16.36 -13.55
C PHE A 51 9.31 -14.95 -13.10
N ALA A 52 8.61 -14.84 -11.96
CA ALA A 52 8.21 -13.55 -11.40
C ALA A 52 9.43 -12.69 -11.03
N TYR A 53 10.48 -13.30 -10.48
CA TYR A 53 11.75 -12.61 -10.21
C TYR A 53 12.39 -12.07 -11.47
N MET A 54 12.54 -12.91 -12.49
CA MET A 54 13.12 -12.52 -13.77
C MET A 54 12.35 -11.36 -14.40
N ALA A 55 11.02 -11.39 -14.37
CA ALA A 55 10.17 -10.36 -14.92
C ALA A 55 10.31 -9.03 -14.14
N GLN A 56 10.29 -9.10 -12.81
CA GLN A 56 10.49 -7.93 -11.96
C GLN A 56 11.87 -7.29 -12.18
N LYS A 57 12.95 -8.08 -12.20
CA LYS A 57 14.30 -7.57 -12.46
C LYS A 57 14.46 -6.95 -13.83
N THR A 58 13.79 -7.52 -14.84
CA THR A 58 13.74 -6.96 -16.18
C THR A 58 13.05 -5.60 -16.19
N LEU A 59 11.93 -5.46 -15.48
CA LEU A 59 11.24 -4.17 -15.34
C LEU A 59 12.12 -3.15 -14.60
N GLU A 60 12.69 -3.51 -13.44
CA GLU A 60 13.57 -2.63 -12.65
C GLU A 60 14.72 -2.07 -13.49
N LYS A 61 15.43 -2.93 -14.23
CA LYS A 61 16.58 -2.55 -15.05
C LYS A 61 16.20 -1.57 -16.17
N HIS A 62 15.20 -1.93 -16.98
CA HIS A 62 14.85 -1.13 -18.15
C HIS A 62 14.14 0.16 -17.78
N MET A 63 13.33 0.16 -16.72
CA MET A 63 12.71 1.40 -16.22
C MET A 63 13.77 2.35 -15.64
N LEU A 64 14.72 1.86 -14.85
CA LEU A 64 15.82 2.69 -14.36
C LEU A 64 16.58 3.36 -15.51
N GLN A 65 16.91 2.60 -16.56
CA GLN A 65 17.61 3.15 -17.73
C GLN A 65 16.78 4.21 -18.47
N LEU A 66 15.47 4.01 -18.63
CA LEU A 66 14.58 5.02 -19.24
C LEU A 66 14.58 6.33 -18.45
N PHE A 67 14.54 6.24 -17.11
CA PHE A 67 14.59 7.42 -16.26
C PHE A 67 15.94 8.15 -16.31
N ILE A 68 17.06 7.41 -16.30
CA ILE A 68 18.40 7.98 -16.49
C ILE A 68 18.46 8.72 -17.83
N ASN A 69 18.06 8.07 -18.92
CA ASN A 69 18.07 8.67 -20.25
C ASN A 69 17.18 9.93 -20.32
N ALA A 70 16.01 9.91 -19.68
CA ALA A 70 15.11 11.08 -19.63
C ALA A 70 15.73 12.27 -18.89
N ILE A 71 16.45 12.01 -17.80
CA ILE A 71 17.16 13.06 -17.03
C ILE A 71 18.33 13.60 -17.84
N GLU A 72 19.10 12.75 -18.51
CA GLU A 72 20.20 13.17 -19.37
C GLU A 72 19.73 14.02 -20.56
N GLU A 73 18.59 13.67 -21.17
CA GLU A 73 18.04 14.38 -22.32
C GLU A 73 17.36 15.70 -21.95
N THR A 74 16.65 15.75 -20.82
CA THR A 74 15.84 16.92 -20.44
C THR A 74 16.50 17.81 -19.39
N GLY A 75 17.47 17.31 -18.64
CA GLY A 75 18.03 17.95 -17.44
C GLY A 75 17.06 18.04 -16.25
N LEU A 76 15.82 17.54 -16.38
CA LEU A 76 14.79 17.64 -15.34
C LEU A 76 14.98 16.54 -14.29
N LYS A 77 15.07 16.96 -13.03
CA LYS A 77 15.25 16.05 -11.88
C LYS A 77 14.05 15.98 -10.94
N ASN A 78 12.98 16.72 -11.26
CA ASN A 78 11.73 16.75 -10.53
C ASN A 78 10.66 16.09 -11.40
N VAL A 79 10.21 14.91 -11.00
CA VAL A 79 9.36 14.06 -11.86
C VAL A 79 8.06 13.69 -11.17
N CYS A 80 6.95 13.86 -11.90
CA CYS A 80 5.67 13.27 -11.58
C CYS A 80 5.49 11.97 -12.38
N TRP A 81 4.99 10.92 -11.73
CA TRP A 81 4.87 9.59 -12.31
C TRP A 81 3.46 9.02 -12.12
N SER A 82 2.92 8.43 -13.20
CA SER A 82 1.61 7.79 -13.23
C SER A 82 1.59 6.68 -14.30
N GLY A 83 0.46 6.01 -14.45
CA GLY A 83 0.28 4.80 -15.25
C GLY A 83 0.33 3.53 -14.38
N GLY A 84 -0.22 2.43 -14.89
CA GLY A 84 -0.33 1.18 -14.12
C GLY A 84 1.01 0.64 -13.60
N VAL A 85 2.10 0.83 -14.35
CA VAL A 85 3.46 0.44 -13.96
C VAL A 85 3.95 1.21 -12.73
N ALA A 86 3.48 2.44 -12.52
CA ALA A 86 3.81 3.25 -11.35
C ALA A 86 3.32 2.65 -10.03
N SER A 87 2.43 1.65 -10.06
CA SER A 87 2.04 0.88 -8.87
C SER A 87 3.13 -0.08 -8.39
N ASN A 88 4.19 -0.29 -9.19
CA ASN A 88 5.31 -1.16 -8.86
C ASN A 88 6.32 -0.47 -7.95
N ILE A 89 6.09 -0.59 -6.65
CA ILE A 89 6.89 0.02 -5.59
C ILE A 89 8.38 -0.38 -5.62
N LYS A 90 8.71 -1.56 -6.17
CA LYS A 90 10.08 -2.06 -6.25
C LYS A 90 10.83 -1.37 -7.38
N ALA A 91 10.19 -1.22 -8.54
CA ALA A 91 10.72 -0.40 -9.62
C ALA A 91 10.87 1.06 -9.16
N ASN A 92 9.85 1.62 -8.51
CA ASN A 92 9.89 2.98 -7.97
C ASN A 92 11.06 3.19 -7.00
N ARG A 93 11.32 2.24 -6.08
CA ARG A 93 12.48 2.28 -5.17
C ARG A 93 13.80 2.35 -5.91
N ILE A 94 14.02 1.45 -6.87
CA ILE A 94 15.26 1.40 -7.66
C ILE A 94 15.46 2.71 -8.43
N ILE A 95 14.40 3.24 -9.05
CA ILE A 95 14.49 4.51 -9.77
C ILE A 95 14.81 5.66 -8.81
N ARG A 96 14.10 5.78 -7.68
CA ARG A 96 14.34 6.82 -6.67
C ARG A 96 15.80 6.86 -6.22
N LEU A 97 16.41 5.69 -5.98
CA LEU A 97 17.76 5.60 -5.45
C LEU A 97 18.86 5.82 -6.51
N PHE A 98 18.65 5.36 -7.74
CA PHE A 98 19.75 5.20 -8.70
C PHE A 98 19.63 6.04 -9.98
N SER A 99 18.49 6.70 -10.23
CA SER A 99 18.31 7.50 -11.46
C SER A 99 18.92 8.91 -11.39
N GLY A 100 19.23 9.42 -10.20
CA GLY A 100 19.72 10.79 -10.01
C GLY A 100 18.61 11.86 -9.88
N LEU A 101 17.40 11.43 -9.55
CA LEU A 101 16.27 12.33 -9.30
C LEU A 101 16.44 13.09 -7.99
N LYS A 102 15.86 14.29 -7.95
CA LYS A 102 15.84 15.17 -6.79
C LYS A 102 14.48 15.10 -6.10
N ASP A 103 13.41 15.37 -6.84
CA ASP A 103 12.03 15.32 -6.33
C ASP A 103 11.20 14.35 -7.17
N TRP A 104 10.36 13.57 -6.49
CA TRP A 104 9.55 12.55 -7.12
C TRP A 104 8.15 12.57 -6.51
N PHE A 105 7.13 12.46 -7.36
CA PHE A 105 5.75 12.29 -6.92
C PHE A 105 5.04 11.21 -7.76
N VAL A 106 4.54 10.15 -7.11
CA VAL A 106 3.61 9.20 -7.75
C VAL A 106 2.19 9.61 -7.40
N PHE A 107 1.35 9.74 -8.41
CA PHE A 107 -0.06 10.01 -8.15
C PHE A 107 -0.73 8.82 -7.42
N PRO A 108 -1.47 9.03 -6.31
CA PRO A 108 -1.95 7.91 -5.47
C PRO A 108 -2.82 6.90 -6.23
N HIS A 109 -3.70 7.40 -7.11
CA HIS A 109 -4.48 6.58 -8.01
C HIS A 109 -3.78 6.45 -9.38
N MET A 110 -2.55 5.95 -9.39
CA MET A 110 -1.66 6.00 -10.57
C MET A 110 -2.19 5.30 -11.83
N GLY A 111 -3.03 4.27 -11.71
CA GLY A 111 -3.60 3.56 -12.85
C GLY A 111 -4.77 4.33 -13.50
N ASP A 112 -5.57 3.60 -14.28
CA ASP A 112 -6.65 4.20 -15.10
C ASP A 112 -7.74 4.90 -14.28
N GLY A 113 -7.96 4.51 -13.02
CA GLY A 113 -8.90 5.22 -12.15
C GLY A 113 -8.47 6.67 -11.82
N GLY A 114 -7.21 7.04 -12.11
CA GLY A 114 -6.70 8.41 -12.05
C GLY A 114 -7.08 9.29 -13.25
N LEU A 115 -7.52 8.69 -14.36
CA LEU A 115 -7.75 9.41 -15.62
C LEU A 115 -8.87 10.45 -15.52
N ALA A 116 -9.91 10.20 -14.72
CA ALA A 116 -10.99 11.15 -14.51
C ALA A 116 -10.47 12.47 -13.90
N VAL A 117 -9.59 12.37 -12.89
CA VAL A 117 -8.95 13.54 -12.27
C VAL A 117 -8.01 14.22 -13.26
N GLY A 118 -7.21 13.44 -14.00
CA GLY A 118 -6.31 13.97 -15.02
C GLY A 118 -7.06 14.76 -16.11
N ALA A 119 -8.19 14.24 -16.59
CA ALA A 119 -9.03 14.89 -17.59
C ALA A 119 -9.66 16.19 -17.05
N ALA A 120 -10.16 16.17 -15.82
CA ALA A 120 -10.72 17.37 -15.18
C ALA A 120 -9.65 18.46 -15.00
N LEU A 121 -8.47 18.10 -14.52
CA LEU A 121 -7.33 19.02 -14.36
C LEU A 121 -6.83 19.56 -15.71
N TYR A 122 -6.84 18.74 -16.76
CA TYR A 122 -6.46 19.17 -18.10
C TYR A 122 -7.44 20.21 -18.67
N VAL A 123 -8.75 19.98 -18.54
CA VAL A 123 -9.76 20.95 -18.97
C VAL A 123 -9.71 22.23 -18.13
N ASP A 124 -9.57 22.11 -16.80
CA ASP A 124 -9.38 23.28 -15.92
C ASP A 124 -8.11 24.07 -16.28
N HIS A 125 -7.04 23.39 -16.69
CA HIS A 125 -5.85 24.05 -17.19
C HIS A 125 -6.10 24.87 -18.46
N LEU A 126 -6.82 24.31 -19.43
CA LEU A 126 -7.14 25.01 -20.68
C LEU A 126 -8.07 26.21 -20.45
N LEU A 127 -9.03 26.09 -19.53
CA LEU A 127 -10.03 27.14 -19.29
C LEU A 127 -9.56 28.21 -18.31
N ASN A 128 -8.83 27.82 -17.27
CA ASN A 128 -8.51 28.68 -16.11
C ASN A 128 -7.00 28.81 -15.85
N GLY A 129 -6.15 28.18 -16.67
CA GLY A 129 -4.68 28.20 -16.52
C GLY A 129 -4.12 27.23 -15.47
N CYS A 130 -4.98 26.50 -14.74
CA CYS A 130 -4.68 25.61 -13.61
C CYS A 130 -3.83 26.27 -12.51
N LYS A 131 -4.44 26.50 -11.34
CA LYS A 131 -3.66 26.80 -10.13
C LYS A 131 -3.12 25.49 -9.58
N VAL A 132 -1.80 25.28 -9.66
CA VAL A 132 -1.13 24.12 -9.06
C VAL A 132 -1.50 24.04 -7.58
N ARG A 133 -2.15 22.95 -7.19
CA ARG A 133 -2.43 22.62 -5.78
C ARG A 133 -1.72 21.34 -5.43
N LYS A 134 -1.02 21.35 -4.30
CA LYS A 134 -0.46 20.14 -3.73
C LYS A 134 -1.62 19.24 -3.28
N LEU A 135 -1.56 17.97 -3.62
CA LEU A 135 -2.47 16.97 -3.08
C LEU A 135 -2.02 16.65 -1.65
N GLU A 136 -2.67 17.25 -0.66
CA GLU A 136 -2.28 17.06 0.75
C GLU A 136 -2.66 15.68 1.28
N ASN A 137 -3.78 15.11 0.81
CA ASN A 137 -4.24 13.79 1.22
C ASN A 137 -5.14 13.14 0.16
N ALA A 138 -5.44 11.86 0.36
CA ALA A 138 -6.33 11.08 -0.52
C ALA A 138 -7.75 10.94 0.03
N TYR A 139 -8.12 11.60 1.13
CA TYR A 139 -9.44 11.44 1.79
C TYR A 139 -10.53 12.24 1.04
N LEU A 140 -10.86 11.78 -0.17
CA LEU A 140 -11.72 12.47 -1.14
C LEU A 140 -13.06 11.76 -1.37
N GLY A 141 -13.29 10.60 -0.74
CA GLY A 141 -14.51 9.82 -0.85
C GLY A 141 -15.62 10.24 0.12
N LEU A 142 -16.54 9.29 0.34
CA LEU A 142 -17.69 9.46 1.24
C LEU A 142 -17.28 9.36 2.71
N GLU A 143 -18.02 10.08 3.54
CA GLU A 143 -17.98 10.04 5.00
C GLU A 143 -19.41 9.85 5.51
N PHE A 144 -19.53 9.21 6.68
CA PHE A 144 -20.80 8.90 7.31
C PHE A 144 -20.76 9.44 8.74
N ASN A 145 -21.80 10.15 9.14
CA ASN A 145 -21.95 10.64 10.50
C ASN A 145 -22.40 9.53 11.45
N ASP A 146 -22.31 9.80 12.75
CA ASP A 146 -22.64 8.84 13.79
C ASP A 146 -24.11 8.41 13.72
N GLU A 147 -25.04 9.29 13.32
CA GLU A 147 -26.45 8.93 13.15
C GLU A 147 -26.67 7.87 12.05
N ALA A 148 -26.09 8.07 10.86
CA ALA A 148 -26.23 7.10 9.77
C ALA A 148 -25.54 5.76 10.10
N ILE A 149 -24.45 5.80 10.87
CA ILE A 149 -23.76 4.59 11.34
C ILE A 149 -24.63 3.84 12.35
N GLU A 150 -25.18 4.54 13.33
CA GLU A 150 -26.00 3.93 14.37
C GLU A 150 -27.29 3.32 13.79
N GLU A 151 -27.87 3.93 12.77
CA GLU A 151 -29.01 3.37 12.03
C GLU A 151 -28.69 2.00 11.42
N GLU A 152 -27.50 1.79 10.85
CA GLU A 152 -27.10 0.47 10.34
C GLU A 152 -26.81 -0.51 11.47
N LEU A 153 -26.18 -0.06 12.57
CA LEU A 153 -25.91 -0.89 13.74
C LEU A 153 -27.19 -1.44 14.39
N LYS A 154 -28.23 -0.60 14.52
CA LYS A 154 -29.54 -0.98 15.09
C LYS A 154 -30.24 -2.12 14.34
N LYS A 155 -29.88 -2.35 13.07
CA LYS A 155 -30.48 -3.40 12.24
C LYS A 155 -29.92 -4.80 12.53
N LEU A 156 -28.77 -4.90 13.21
CA LEU A 156 -28.05 -6.15 13.44
C LEU A 156 -28.13 -6.56 14.90
N LYS A 157 -28.49 -7.83 15.15
CA LYS A 157 -28.58 -8.40 16.51
C LYS A 157 -27.33 -9.18 16.90
N GLU A 158 -26.48 -9.47 15.93
CA GLU A 158 -25.24 -10.23 16.02
C GLU A 158 -24.08 -9.41 16.59
N VAL A 159 -24.23 -8.09 16.71
CA VAL A 159 -23.21 -7.18 17.22
C VAL A 159 -23.68 -6.47 18.49
N GLU A 160 -22.72 -6.16 19.35
CA GLU A 160 -22.87 -5.20 20.44
C GLU A 160 -22.06 -3.97 20.10
N TYR A 161 -22.56 -2.79 20.47
CA TYR A 161 -21.84 -1.55 20.19
C TYR A 161 -22.00 -0.54 21.32
N GLU A 162 -20.98 0.29 21.47
CA GLU A 162 -20.90 1.38 22.45
C GLU A 162 -20.33 2.62 21.77
N TYR A 163 -20.89 3.80 22.07
CA TYR A 163 -20.31 5.08 21.65
C TYR A 163 -19.09 5.42 22.50
N ARG A 164 -17.99 5.82 21.86
CA ARG A 164 -16.68 6.06 22.46
C ARG A 164 -16.01 7.27 21.82
N GLU A 165 -15.52 8.19 22.63
CA GLU A 165 -14.68 9.30 22.15
C GLU A 165 -13.20 8.90 22.05
N ASP A 166 -12.78 7.88 22.80
CA ASP A 166 -11.41 7.40 22.95
C ASP A 166 -11.05 6.25 21.97
N THR A 167 -11.70 6.20 20.79
CA THR A 167 -11.55 5.08 19.84
C THR A 167 -10.10 4.78 19.44
N ALA A 168 -9.24 5.80 19.33
CA ALA A 168 -7.82 5.63 19.03
C ALA A 168 -7.04 4.93 20.16
N GLU A 169 -7.37 5.21 21.41
CA GLU A 169 -6.76 4.57 22.59
C GLU A 169 -7.24 3.12 22.70
N LEU A 170 -8.55 2.90 22.58
CA LEU A 170 -9.13 1.56 22.57
C LEU A 170 -8.53 0.67 21.46
N ALA A 171 -8.39 1.20 20.24
CA ALA A 171 -7.78 0.46 19.14
C ALA A 171 -6.30 0.16 19.40
N ALA A 172 -5.55 1.09 19.99
CA ALA A 172 -4.16 0.87 20.36
C ALA A 172 -4.00 -0.21 21.43
N ASP A 173 -4.88 -0.25 22.42
CA ASP A 173 -4.89 -1.28 23.46
C ASP A 173 -5.17 -2.66 22.84
N LEU A 174 -6.21 -2.77 22.01
CA LEU A 174 -6.54 -4.02 21.30
C LEU A 174 -5.37 -4.54 20.45
N ILE A 175 -4.70 -3.66 19.71
CA ILE A 175 -3.50 -4.01 18.91
C ILE A 175 -2.36 -4.46 19.82
N SER A 176 -2.16 -3.80 20.96
CA SER A 176 -1.09 -4.14 21.91
C SER A 176 -1.31 -5.52 22.55
N GLU A 177 -2.57 -5.93 22.70
CA GLU A 177 -3.01 -7.26 23.14
C GLU A 177 -3.00 -8.32 22.03
N GLU A 178 -2.34 -8.04 20.89
CA GLU A 178 -2.29 -8.90 19.72
C GLU A 178 -3.65 -9.25 19.09
N ASN A 179 -4.60 -8.31 19.12
CA ASN A 179 -5.81 -8.39 18.31
C ASN A 179 -5.65 -7.62 17.01
N TYR A 180 -6.41 -8.02 15.99
CA TYR A 180 -6.67 -7.17 14.83
C TYR A 180 -8.09 -6.61 14.91
N LEU A 181 -8.30 -5.45 14.30
CA LEU A 181 -9.60 -4.82 14.22
C LEU A 181 -9.85 -4.22 12.85
N PHE A 182 -11.13 -4.05 12.54
CA PHE A 182 -11.57 -3.22 11.43
C PHE A 182 -11.63 -1.76 11.87
N TRP A 183 -11.15 -0.86 11.02
CA TRP A 183 -11.06 0.57 11.28
C TRP A 183 -11.75 1.32 10.14
N PHE A 184 -12.90 1.90 10.46
CA PHE A 184 -13.71 2.71 9.56
C PHE A 184 -13.94 4.07 10.22
N LYS A 185 -13.25 5.10 9.72
CA LYS A 185 -13.38 6.49 10.21
C LYS A 185 -13.23 7.48 9.06
N GLY A 186 -13.79 8.67 9.21
CA GLY A 186 -13.59 9.78 8.27
C GLY A 186 -13.98 9.48 6.82
N ARG A 187 -13.35 10.22 5.91
CA ARG A 187 -13.63 10.17 4.46
C ARG A 187 -12.82 9.06 3.80
N MET A 188 -13.50 8.22 3.03
CA MET A 188 -12.84 7.15 2.26
C MET A 188 -11.68 7.66 1.41
N GLU A 189 -10.60 6.89 1.37
CA GLU A 189 -9.40 7.16 0.58
C GLU A 189 -9.65 6.97 -0.93
N TYR A 190 -9.10 7.87 -1.72
CA TYR A 190 -9.07 7.80 -3.18
C TYR A 190 -7.83 7.04 -3.63
N GLY A 191 -8.05 5.88 -4.24
CA GLY A 191 -6.97 5.03 -4.70
C GLY A 191 -7.19 3.57 -4.37
N PRO A 192 -6.28 2.69 -4.83
CA PRO A 192 -6.35 1.26 -4.54
C PRO A 192 -5.81 0.89 -3.15
N ARG A 193 -5.41 1.86 -2.33
CA ARG A 193 -4.73 1.65 -1.05
C ARG A 193 -5.58 2.23 0.07
N ALA A 194 -5.77 1.46 1.14
CA ALA A 194 -6.25 2.00 2.41
C ALA A 194 -5.10 2.73 3.10
N LEU A 195 -5.37 3.95 3.56
CA LEU A 195 -4.43 4.88 4.17
C LEU A 195 -4.96 5.36 5.53
N GLY A 196 -5.63 4.49 6.27
CA GLY A 196 -6.03 4.75 7.65
C GLY A 196 -7.49 5.15 7.88
N ASP A 197 -8.36 5.17 6.86
CA ASP A 197 -9.80 5.50 7.02
C ASP A 197 -10.71 4.31 6.68
N ARG A 198 -10.28 3.40 5.79
CA ARG A 198 -10.95 2.10 5.52
C ARG A 198 -9.94 0.96 5.61
N SER A 199 -9.48 0.68 6.82
CA SER A 199 -8.31 -0.17 7.07
C SER A 199 -8.61 -1.36 7.99
N ILE A 200 -7.84 -2.43 7.86
CA ILE A 200 -7.74 -3.49 8.88
C ILE A 200 -6.39 -3.28 9.55
N LEU A 201 -6.44 -3.09 10.87
CA LEU A 201 -5.28 -2.75 11.67
C LEU A 201 -4.90 -3.94 12.54
N ALA A 202 -3.60 -4.18 12.67
CA ALA A 202 -3.06 -5.29 13.45
C ALA A 202 -1.65 -4.99 13.96
N PRO A 203 -1.10 -5.81 14.85
CA PRO A 203 0.26 -5.65 15.35
C PRO A 203 1.29 -5.83 14.23
N ALA A 204 2.29 -4.94 14.15
CA ALA A 204 3.35 -5.04 13.14
C ALA A 204 4.36 -6.18 13.43
N TRP A 205 4.35 -6.73 14.64
CA TRP A 205 5.29 -7.76 15.11
C TRP A 205 4.72 -9.18 15.11
N SER A 206 3.39 -9.34 15.13
CA SER A 206 2.76 -10.64 15.41
C SER A 206 2.52 -11.46 14.14
N GLU A 207 3.32 -12.51 13.93
CA GLU A 207 3.13 -13.45 12.82
C GLU A 207 1.82 -14.23 12.94
N ARG A 208 1.42 -14.59 14.16
CA ARG A 208 0.16 -15.27 14.43
C ARG A 208 -1.03 -14.48 13.87
N VAL A 209 -1.07 -13.18 14.14
CA VAL A 209 -2.16 -12.31 13.67
C VAL A 209 -2.09 -12.09 12.15
N LYS A 210 -0.88 -11.96 11.59
CA LYS A 210 -0.69 -11.92 10.13
C LYS A 210 -1.24 -13.16 9.44
N ASP A 211 -0.94 -14.35 9.97
CA ASP A 211 -1.40 -15.61 9.40
C ASP A 211 -2.92 -15.76 9.55
N GLU A 212 -3.47 -15.38 10.70
CA GLU A 212 -4.91 -15.33 10.91
C GLU A 212 -5.61 -14.40 9.90
N LEU A 213 -5.09 -13.19 9.68
CA LEU A 213 -5.60 -12.26 8.68
C LEU A 213 -5.53 -12.83 7.26
N ASN A 214 -4.40 -13.43 6.90
CA ASN A 214 -4.22 -14.05 5.57
C ASN A 214 -5.21 -15.20 5.34
N LEU A 215 -5.51 -16.00 6.37
CA LEU A 215 -6.40 -17.16 6.28
C LEU A 215 -7.88 -16.78 6.37
N LYS A 216 -8.29 -16.07 7.43
CA LYS A 216 -9.71 -15.82 7.76
C LYS A 216 -10.31 -14.70 6.91
N VAL A 217 -9.58 -13.59 6.77
CA VAL A 217 -10.10 -12.37 6.14
C VAL A 217 -9.71 -12.31 4.67
N LYS A 218 -8.41 -12.40 4.39
CA LYS A 218 -7.87 -12.22 3.03
C LYS A 218 -7.90 -13.48 2.19
N ARG A 219 -8.05 -14.67 2.77
CA ARG A 219 -8.13 -15.95 2.05
C ARG A 219 -7.08 -16.08 0.93
N ARG A 220 -5.84 -15.66 1.22
CA ARG A 220 -4.73 -15.59 0.26
C ARG A 220 -3.49 -16.30 0.80
N GLY A 221 -2.56 -16.63 -0.10
CA GLY A 221 -1.33 -17.34 0.26
C GLY A 221 -0.51 -16.61 1.33
N TRP A 222 0.09 -17.38 2.24
CA TRP A 222 0.88 -16.91 3.40
C TRP A 222 2.02 -15.95 3.04
N PHE A 223 2.55 -16.05 1.82
CA PHE A 223 3.66 -15.23 1.33
C PHE A 223 3.24 -13.80 0.95
N GLN A 224 1.94 -13.48 0.90
CA GLN A 224 1.53 -12.11 0.58
C GLN A 224 1.78 -11.19 1.78
N PRO A 225 2.65 -10.20 1.64
CA PRO A 225 2.98 -9.32 2.74
C PRO A 225 1.84 -8.33 2.98
N PHE A 226 1.78 -7.85 4.20
CA PHE A 226 1.08 -6.64 4.55
C PHE A 226 2.07 -5.48 4.62
N CYS A 227 1.55 -4.28 4.74
CA CYS A 227 2.35 -3.08 4.74
C CYS A 227 2.14 -2.33 6.06
N PRO A 228 3.12 -1.54 6.51
CA PRO A 228 2.97 -0.76 7.71
C PRO A 228 2.31 0.59 7.45
N SER A 229 1.62 1.09 8.47
CA SER A 229 1.46 2.53 8.69
C SER A 229 2.25 2.89 9.95
N LEU A 230 2.98 4.00 9.90
CA LEU A 230 3.83 4.44 11.00
C LEU A 230 3.89 5.96 11.10
N LEU A 231 4.26 6.45 12.28
CA LEU A 231 4.58 7.87 12.47
C LEU A 231 5.78 8.25 11.59
N GLU A 232 5.63 9.34 10.82
CA GLU A 232 6.70 9.83 9.94
C GLU A 232 8.04 9.96 10.67
N GLU A 233 8.04 10.51 11.89
CA GLU A 233 9.27 10.73 12.66
C GLU A 233 10.02 9.45 13.03
N GLU A 234 9.39 8.28 12.94
CA GLU A 234 10.03 6.98 13.18
C GLU A 234 10.53 6.31 11.89
N SER A 235 10.32 6.90 10.72
CA SER A 235 10.69 6.28 9.43
C SER A 235 12.16 5.91 9.34
N LYS A 236 13.06 6.79 9.81
CA LYS A 236 14.51 6.55 9.84
C LYS A 236 14.94 5.42 10.80
N LYS A 237 14.11 5.12 11.81
CA LYS A 237 14.34 4.03 12.76
C LYS A 237 14.09 2.67 12.12
N PHE A 238 13.18 2.59 11.14
CA PHE A 238 12.80 1.31 10.51
C PHE A 238 13.42 1.09 9.12
N PHE A 239 13.62 2.15 8.34
CA PHE A 239 14.03 2.05 6.93
C PHE A 239 15.41 2.67 6.69
N GLU A 240 16.30 1.91 6.06
CA GLU A 240 17.70 2.32 5.81
C GLU A 240 17.83 3.35 4.68
N ASP A 241 16.88 3.32 3.75
CA ASP A 241 16.85 4.13 2.53
C ASP A 241 15.80 5.24 2.59
N TYR A 242 15.40 5.63 3.79
CA TYR A 242 14.59 6.82 4.03
C TYR A 242 15.44 8.08 3.88
N ASP A 243 15.02 8.99 3.00
CA ASP A 243 15.74 10.20 2.60
C ASP A 243 15.19 11.48 3.26
N GLY A 244 14.29 11.34 4.24
CA GLY A 244 13.62 12.46 4.90
C GLY A 244 12.34 12.94 4.20
N LYS A 245 11.92 12.31 3.10
CA LYS A 245 10.65 12.61 2.41
C LYS A 245 9.62 11.52 2.70
N PRO A 246 8.47 11.86 3.29
CA PRO A 246 7.48 10.86 3.65
C PRO A 246 6.73 10.30 2.42
N ASP A 247 6.42 9.00 2.46
CA ASP A 247 5.52 8.35 1.50
C ASP A 247 4.13 8.15 2.12
N ASN A 248 3.29 9.18 2.01
CA ASN A 248 1.95 9.23 2.62
C ASN A 248 0.93 8.32 1.90
N PHE A 249 1.25 7.90 0.68
CA PHE A 249 0.33 7.20 -0.22
C PHE A 249 0.71 5.74 -0.48
N MET A 250 1.77 5.26 0.19
CA MET A 250 2.30 3.92 0.02
C MET A 250 2.65 3.61 -1.45
N THR A 251 3.32 4.54 -2.12
CA THR A 251 3.68 4.46 -3.55
C THR A 251 5.12 4.00 -3.76
N MET A 252 5.95 4.06 -2.72
CA MET A 252 7.38 3.76 -2.76
C MET A 252 7.71 2.49 -1.97
N GLY A 253 8.73 1.77 -2.44
CA GLY A 253 9.35 0.69 -1.69
C GLY A 253 10.51 1.22 -0.86
N PHE A 254 10.69 0.63 0.32
CA PHE A 254 11.80 0.90 1.23
C PHE A 254 12.40 -0.42 1.73
N MET A 255 13.66 -0.38 2.15
CA MET A 255 14.33 -1.53 2.75
C MET A 255 14.38 -1.35 4.26
N SER A 256 13.92 -2.36 5.00
CA SER A 256 14.04 -2.35 6.45
C SER A 256 15.49 -2.53 6.87
N ARG A 257 15.87 -1.82 7.93
CA ARG A 257 17.15 -2.05 8.61
C ARG A 257 17.16 -3.43 9.22
N GLU A 258 18.29 -4.11 9.16
CA GLU A 258 18.41 -5.50 9.61
C GLU A 258 18.10 -5.66 11.12
N ASP A 259 18.51 -4.70 11.94
CA ASP A 259 18.37 -4.71 13.41
C ASP A 259 16.93 -4.56 13.91
N VAL A 260 15.98 -4.18 13.05
CA VAL A 260 14.57 -3.98 13.43
C VAL A 260 13.63 -5.00 12.80
N ARG A 261 14.12 -5.89 11.92
CA ARG A 261 13.27 -6.80 11.14
C ARG A 261 12.38 -7.69 12.00
N GLU A 262 12.92 -8.27 13.06
CA GLU A 262 12.14 -9.11 13.98
C GLU A 262 11.02 -8.33 14.67
N ARG A 263 11.22 -7.04 14.96
CA ARG A 263 10.21 -6.19 15.62
C ARG A 263 9.05 -5.82 14.70
N ILE A 264 9.22 -5.90 13.37
CA ILE A 264 8.20 -5.51 12.40
C ILE A 264 7.93 -6.60 11.34
N LYS A 265 8.25 -7.85 11.65
CA LYS A 265 8.21 -8.96 10.69
C LYS A 265 6.84 -9.20 10.04
N ALA A 266 5.74 -8.78 10.67
CA ALA A 266 4.40 -8.96 10.12
C ALA A 266 4.13 -8.06 8.90
N VAL A 267 4.90 -6.97 8.75
CA VAL A 267 4.74 -5.94 7.70
C VAL A 267 5.91 -5.90 6.71
N LEU A 268 6.76 -6.93 6.73
CA LEU A 268 7.88 -7.09 5.80
C LEU A 268 7.59 -8.15 4.75
N HIS A 269 8.16 -7.92 3.57
CA HIS A 269 8.37 -8.96 2.58
C HIS A 269 9.50 -9.90 3.02
N VAL A 270 9.58 -11.07 2.39
CA VAL A 270 10.64 -12.08 2.65
C VAL A 270 12.05 -11.52 2.47
N ASP A 271 12.21 -10.54 1.57
CA ASP A 271 13.48 -9.85 1.29
C ASP A 271 13.77 -8.67 2.25
N GLY A 272 12.91 -8.45 3.25
CA GLY A 272 13.02 -7.31 4.17
C GLY A 272 12.50 -5.99 3.59
N SER A 273 12.05 -5.95 2.33
CA SER A 273 11.44 -4.74 1.78
C SER A 273 10.05 -4.50 2.36
N SER A 274 9.58 -3.26 2.29
CA SER A 274 8.23 -2.88 2.66
C SER A 274 7.75 -1.65 1.89
N ARG A 275 6.48 -1.32 2.08
CA ARG A 275 5.77 -0.20 1.44
C ARG A 275 5.00 0.57 2.51
N PRO A 276 5.68 1.38 3.33
CA PRO A 276 5.07 2.10 4.43
C PRO A 276 4.07 3.15 3.96
N GLN A 277 3.08 3.42 4.80
CA GLN A 277 2.42 4.72 4.88
C GLN A 277 3.08 5.51 6.01
N MET A 278 3.76 6.60 5.66
CA MET A 278 4.33 7.51 6.64
C MET A 278 3.29 8.57 6.98
N VAL A 279 2.69 8.48 8.17
CA VAL A 279 1.56 9.32 8.60
C VAL A 279 2.11 10.61 9.20
N CYS A 280 1.78 11.74 8.56
CA CYS A 280 2.15 13.07 9.03
C CYS A 280 0.99 13.66 9.86
N ASN A 281 0.43 14.79 9.44
CA ASN A 281 -0.67 15.50 10.11
C ASN A 281 -1.96 15.53 9.29
N GLU A 282 -1.99 14.85 8.14
CA GLU A 282 -3.13 14.81 7.22
C GLU A 282 -4.33 14.06 7.79
N ASN A 283 -4.09 13.15 8.73
CA ASN A 283 -5.12 12.38 9.44
C ASN A 283 -4.79 12.35 10.94
N LYS A 284 -5.35 13.32 11.68
CA LYS A 284 -5.04 13.51 13.10
C LYS A 284 -5.47 12.33 13.96
N GLU A 285 -6.62 11.74 13.67
CA GLU A 285 -7.15 10.62 14.44
C GLU A 285 -6.29 9.36 14.23
N TYR A 286 -5.94 9.06 12.97
CA TYR A 286 -5.09 7.92 12.67
C TYR A 286 -3.67 8.10 13.21
N ARG A 287 -3.15 9.34 13.18
CA ARG A 287 -1.88 9.69 13.85
C ARG A 287 -1.97 9.45 15.36
N MET A 288 -3.05 9.90 16.02
CA MET A 288 -3.25 9.71 17.45
C MET A 288 -3.29 8.22 17.82
N LEU A 289 -3.91 7.36 16.99
CA LEU A 289 -3.84 5.92 17.17
C LEU A 289 -2.40 5.41 17.17
N LEU A 290 -1.57 5.84 16.20
CA LEU A 290 -0.17 5.42 16.13
C LEU A 290 0.66 5.93 17.32
N GLU A 291 0.39 7.15 17.80
CA GLU A 291 1.01 7.70 19.02
C GLU A 291 0.63 6.90 20.27
N LYS A 292 -0.62 6.44 20.37
CA LYS A 292 -1.09 5.57 21.46
C LYS A 292 -0.46 4.17 21.36
N VAL A 293 -0.38 3.59 20.15
CA VAL A 293 0.34 2.33 19.93
C VAL A 293 1.80 2.47 20.36
N LYS A 294 2.48 3.56 19.98
CA LYS A 294 3.86 3.83 20.42
C LYS A 294 3.99 3.87 21.93
N LYS A 295 3.06 4.51 22.63
CA LYS A 295 3.05 4.56 24.10
C LYS A 295 2.98 3.16 24.70
N ASN A 296 2.21 2.25 24.10
CA ASN A 296 1.99 0.91 24.60
C ASN A 296 3.13 -0.07 24.23
N THR A 297 3.77 0.11 23.08
CA THR A 297 4.69 -0.90 22.48
C THR A 297 6.13 -0.41 22.32
N GLY A 298 6.35 0.91 22.40
CA GLY A 298 7.62 1.58 22.09
C GLY A 298 7.83 1.94 20.61
N ASP A 299 7.00 1.43 19.71
CA ASP A 299 7.10 1.60 18.26
C ASP A 299 5.74 2.07 17.68
N GLY A 300 5.67 3.29 17.14
CA GLY A 300 4.46 3.85 16.53
C GLY A 300 4.18 3.33 15.13
N ILE A 301 3.98 2.01 15.03
CA ILE A 301 3.81 1.27 13.78
C ILE A 301 2.76 0.18 13.94
N VAL A 302 1.90 0.05 12.93
CA VAL A 302 0.89 -1.01 12.84
C VAL A 302 0.93 -1.63 11.46
N LEU A 303 0.46 -2.87 11.37
CA LEU A 303 0.06 -3.46 10.11
C LEU A 303 -1.21 -2.77 9.62
N ASN A 304 -1.18 -2.27 8.38
CA ASN A 304 -2.33 -1.72 7.69
C ASN A 304 -2.57 -2.49 6.38
N THR A 305 -3.81 -2.94 6.20
CA THR A 305 -4.27 -3.49 4.93
C THR A 305 -5.67 -2.97 4.60
N SER A 306 -6.02 -3.01 3.31
CA SER A 306 -7.35 -2.65 2.81
C SER A 306 -8.48 -3.31 3.60
N PHE A 307 -9.53 -2.58 3.93
CA PHE A 307 -10.71 -3.15 4.56
C PHE A 307 -11.62 -3.77 3.48
N ASN A 308 -11.36 -5.05 3.19
CA ASN A 308 -12.09 -5.87 2.22
C ASN A 308 -11.77 -7.37 2.40
N ILE A 309 -12.63 -8.22 1.83
CA ILE A 309 -12.29 -9.61 1.53
C ILE A 309 -11.57 -9.64 0.18
N HIS A 310 -10.70 -10.63 -0.04
CA HIS A 310 -9.99 -10.75 -1.31
C HIS A 310 -10.95 -10.96 -2.48
N GLY A 311 -10.75 -10.18 -3.54
CA GLY A 311 -11.64 -10.12 -4.71
C GLY A 311 -12.71 -9.02 -4.63
N GLU A 312 -12.91 -8.40 -3.48
CA GLU A 312 -13.89 -7.32 -3.29
C GLU A 312 -13.22 -5.94 -3.22
N PRO A 313 -13.94 -4.85 -3.55
CA PRO A 313 -13.44 -3.49 -3.35
C PRO A 313 -13.29 -3.17 -1.85
N ILE A 314 -12.57 -2.09 -1.54
CA ILE A 314 -12.53 -1.51 -0.18
C ILE A 314 -13.96 -1.12 0.22
N VAL A 315 -14.36 -1.45 1.45
CA VAL A 315 -15.69 -1.10 1.97
C VAL A 315 -15.90 0.41 1.88
N CYS A 316 -17.08 0.81 1.41
CA CYS A 316 -17.42 2.22 1.22
C CYS A 316 -18.32 2.70 2.38
N SER A 317 -19.41 1.97 2.62
CA SER A 317 -20.46 2.33 3.57
C SER A 317 -20.38 1.56 4.90
N PRO A 318 -21.06 2.04 5.96
CA PRO A 318 -21.15 1.32 7.23
C PRO A 318 -21.75 -0.07 7.07
N ARG A 319 -22.73 -0.21 6.17
CA ARG A 319 -23.32 -1.48 5.81
C ARG A 319 -22.28 -2.45 5.23
N ASP A 320 -21.46 -2.01 4.29
CA ASP A 320 -20.40 -2.84 3.70
C ASP A 320 -19.41 -3.33 4.76
N ALA A 321 -19.05 -2.46 5.71
CA ALA A 321 -18.16 -2.78 6.83
C ALA A 321 -18.76 -3.85 7.76
N LEU A 322 -20.03 -3.68 8.14
CA LEU A 322 -20.76 -4.62 8.99
C LEU A 322 -20.95 -5.98 8.31
N GLU A 323 -21.37 -6.00 7.03
CA GLU A 323 -21.47 -7.24 6.25
C GLU A 323 -20.12 -7.97 6.17
N THR A 324 -19.02 -7.21 5.99
CA THR A 324 -17.66 -7.78 5.99
C THR A 324 -17.29 -8.36 7.36
N MET A 325 -17.62 -7.69 8.46
CA MET A 325 -17.40 -8.18 9.83
C MET A 325 -18.09 -9.52 10.07
N LEU A 326 -19.39 -9.62 9.73
CA LEU A 326 -20.18 -10.84 9.87
C LEU A 326 -19.61 -11.99 9.03
N ARG A 327 -19.27 -11.72 7.76
CA ARG A 327 -18.75 -12.75 6.83
C ARG A 327 -17.37 -13.28 7.22
N THR A 328 -16.53 -12.42 7.80
CA THR A 328 -15.17 -12.78 8.23
C THR A 328 -15.12 -13.27 9.67
N LYS A 329 -16.21 -13.13 10.43
CA LYS A 329 -16.28 -13.37 11.88
C LYS A 329 -15.20 -12.60 12.63
N THR A 330 -14.91 -11.39 12.16
CA THR A 330 -13.95 -10.50 12.83
C THR A 330 -14.59 -9.96 14.10
N ARG A 331 -13.85 -10.04 15.21
CA ARG A 331 -14.38 -9.76 16.54
C ARG A 331 -14.59 -8.28 16.80
N TYR A 332 -13.64 -7.43 16.41
CA TYR A 332 -13.60 -6.02 16.80
C TYR A 332 -13.63 -5.09 15.59
N MET A 333 -14.41 -4.03 15.70
CA MET A 333 -14.45 -2.95 14.72
C MET A 333 -14.61 -1.60 15.41
N ILE A 334 -13.90 -0.60 14.93
CA ILE A 334 -14.20 0.81 15.15
C ILE A 334 -14.95 1.30 13.90
N LEU A 335 -16.17 1.79 14.09
CA LEU A 335 -17.05 2.28 13.04
C LEU A 335 -17.56 3.67 13.41
N GLY A 336 -16.93 4.71 12.85
CA GLY A 336 -17.10 6.07 13.36
C GLY A 336 -16.67 6.12 14.82
N ASN A 337 -17.48 6.75 15.67
CA ASN A 337 -17.24 6.78 17.11
C ASN A 337 -17.83 5.58 17.87
N PHE A 338 -18.19 4.50 17.18
CA PHE A 338 -18.69 3.28 17.83
C PHE A 338 -17.63 2.20 17.89
N PHE A 339 -17.42 1.66 19.10
CA PHE A 339 -16.78 0.36 19.26
C PHE A 339 -17.83 -0.73 19.05
N VAL A 340 -17.54 -1.67 18.16
CA VAL A 340 -18.44 -2.75 17.77
C VAL A 340 -17.75 -4.08 18.03
N GLU A 341 -18.42 -4.95 18.79
CA GLU A 341 -17.97 -6.31 19.08
C GLU A 341 -18.96 -7.33 18.48
N LEU A 342 -18.44 -8.34 17.78
CA LEU A 342 -19.25 -9.46 17.30
C LEU A 342 -19.61 -10.37 18.49
N ARG A 343 -20.90 -10.64 18.70
CA ARG A 343 -21.36 -11.58 19.71
C ARG A 343 -20.77 -12.97 19.46
N ARG A 344 -20.34 -13.62 20.55
CA ARG A 344 -19.74 -14.96 20.52
C ARG A 344 -20.75 -16.05 20.20
#